data_AF-A0A7X6I802-F1
#
_entry.id   AF-A0A7X6I802-F1
#
_cell.length_a   1.000
_cell.length_b   1.000
_cell.length_c   1.000
_cell.angle_alpha   90.00
_cell.angle_beta   90.00
_cell.angle_gamma   90.00
#
_symmetry.space_group_name_H-M   'P 1'
#
loop_
_entity.id
_entity.type
_entity.pdbx_description
1 polymer ?
#
loop_
_entity_poly.entity_id
_entity_poly.type
_entity_poly.pdbx_seq_one_letter_code
_entity_poly.pdbx_strand_id
1 'polypeptide(L)'
;MKTLPALLLSALCAMPASACDRVDAARIQLAFTEMGAWWSEQGGRVVVEWGRAWDGAGPQRRAQLLRTFAQADACLAGAVRTIDFQRHARLVGTASAAGVELAPAVSRVGAAAPAPACQ
;
A
#
# COMPACT_ATOMS: atom_id res chain seq x y z
N MET A 1 18.22 40.37 38.34
CA MET A 1 16.85 40.33 37.79
C MET A 1 16.99 40.49 36.28
N LYS A 2 16.51 39.67 35.36
CA LYS A 2 15.52 38.59 35.38
C LYS A 2 15.72 37.80 34.06
N THR A 3 16.17 36.55 34.20
CA THR A 3 15.93 35.31 33.43
C THR A 3 15.70 35.30 31.89
N LEU A 4 16.46 34.39 31.27
CA LEU A 4 16.53 33.87 29.88
C LEU A 4 15.20 33.59 29.15
N PRO A 5 15.13 33.76 27.81
CA PRO A 5 14.08 33.15 27.01
C PRO A 5 14.45 31.70 26.67
N ALA A 6 13.56 30.80 27.07
CA ALA A 6 13.56 29.40 26.72
C ALA A 6 13.33 29.22 25.21
N LEU A 7 14.38 28.91 24.46
CA LEU A 7 14.25 28.31 23.13
C LEU A 7 13.95 26.82 23.32
N LEU A 8 12.65 26.52 23.35
CA LEU A 8 12.10 25.18 23.39
C LEU A 8 12.64 24.34 22.24
N LEU A 9 13.21 23.21 22.64
CA LEU A 9 13.62 22.07 21.84
C LEU A 9 12.61 21.80 20.72
N SER A 10 12.99 22.10 19.48
CA SER A 10 12.44 21.43 18.31
C SER A 10 13.03 20.03 18.27
N ALA A 11 12.50 19.15 19.12
CA ALA A 11 12.74 17.72 19.01
C ALA A 11 12.11 17.27 17.69
N LEU A 12 12.89 17.31 16.61
CA LEU A 12 12.64 16.49 15.45
C LEU A 12 12.54 15.05 15.97
N CYS A 13 11.33 14.51 16.02
CA CYS A 13 11.12 13.07 15.99
C CYS A 13 11.62 12.55 14.62
N ALA A 14 12.93 12.57 14.42
CA ALA A 14 13.58 11.63 13.54
C ALA A 14 13.36 10.28 14.23
N MET A 15 12.29 9.58 13.84
CA MET A 15 12.20 8.15 14.12
C MET A 15 13.53 7.55 13.69
N PRO A 16 14.22 6.81 14.56
CA PRO A 16 15.54 6.35 14.22
C PRO A 16 15.38 5.45 13.01
N ALA A 17 16.21 5.68 11.99
CA ALA A 17 16.35 4.82 10.81
C ALA A 17 16.90 3.42 11.17
N SER A 18 16.74 2.98 12.42
CA SER A 18 17.26 1.75 13.01
C SER A 18 16.17 0.70 13.31
N ALA A 19 14.95 0.82 12.74
CA ALA A 19 13.85 -0.11 13.03
C ALA A 19 13.32 -0.88 11.81
N CYS A 20 13.94 -0.73 10.64
CA CYS A 20 13.57 -1.40 9.41
C CYS A 20 14.56 -2.55 9.16
N ASP A 21 14.11 -3.80 9.37
CA ASP A 21 14.84 -4.98 8.93
C ASP A 21 14.64 -5.14 7.42
N ARG A 22 15.67 -4.78 6.65
CA ARG A 22 15.64 -4.85 5.19
C ARG A 22 15.61 -6.29 4.67
N VAL A 23 16.13 -7.26 5.43
CA VAL A 23 16.09 -8.68 5.04
C VAL A 23 14.65 -9.16 5.14
N ASP A 24 13.95 -8.86 6.23
CA ASP A 24 12.54 -9.21 6.39
C ASP A 24 11.64 -8.45 5.41
N ALA A 25 11.92 -7.17 5.14
CA ALA A 25 11.19 -6.41 4.13
C ALA A 25 11.35 -7.01 2.72
N ALA A 26 12.57 -7.46 2.36
CA ALA A 26 12.81 -8.16 1.10
C ALA A 26 12.08 -9.51 1.04
N ARG A 27 12.03 -10.26 2.16
CA ARG A 27 11.23 -11.50 2.26
C ARG A 27 9.74 -11.25 2.07
N ILE A 28 9.20 -10.15 2.59
CA ILE A 28 7.80 -9.76 2.37
C ILE A 28 7.53 -9.50 0.89
N GLN A 29 8.39 -8.73 0.21
CA GLN A 29 8.26 -8.48 -1.23
C GLN A 29 8.29 -9.79 -2.03
N LEU A 30 9.20 -10.70 -1.68
CA LEU A 30 9.28 -12.03 -2.31
C LEU A 30 8.01 -12.86 -2.09
N ALA A 31 7.50 -12.91 -0.85
CA ALA A 31 6.28 -13.65 -0.53
C ALA A 31 5.07 -13.11 -1.32
N PHE A 32 5.04 -11.83 -1.65
CA PHE A 32 4.00 -11.25 -2.50
C PHE A 32 4.11 -11.70 -3.95
N THR A 33 5.33 -11.76 -4.49
CA THR A 33 5.59 -12.36 -5.80
C THR A 33 5.14 -13.82 -5.85
N GLU A 34 5.42 -14.60 -4.80
CA GLU A 34 4.99 -16.00 -4.68
C GLU A 34 3.46 -16.15 -4.60
N MET A 35 2.76 -15.17 -4.01
CA MET A 35 1.29 -15.07 -4.05
C MET A 35 0.74 -14.67 -5.43
N GLY A 36 1.63 -14.46 -6.41
CA GLY A 36 1.31 -14.07 -7.77
C GLY A 36 1.05 -12.58 -7.94
N ALA A 37 1.49 -11.76 -6.98
CA ALA A 37 1.49 -10.32 -7.16
C ALA A 37 2.67 -9.89 -8.03
N TRP A 38 2.49 -8.84 -8.82
CA TRP A 38 3.58 -8.16 -9.51
C TRP A 38 3.37 -6.66 -9.38
N TRP A 39 4.44 -5.88 -9.46
CA TRP A 39 4.33 -4.44 -9.31
C TRP A 39 5.24 -3.67 -10.26
N SER A 40 4.89 -2.41 -10.47
CA SER A 40 5.67 -1.46 -11.27
C SER A 40 5.64 -0.09 -10.60
N GLU A 41 6.63 0.74 -10.92
CA GLU A 41 6.66 2.13 -10.50
C GLU A 41 6.22 3.03 -11.65
N GLN A 42 5.26 3.92 -11.39
CA GLN A 42 4.72 4.85 -12.37
C GLN A 42 4.53 6.22 -11.71
N GLY A 43 5.26 7.24 -12.17
CA GLY A 43 5.08 8.63 -11.71
C GLY A 43 5.24 8.81 -10.19
N GLY A 44 6.14 8.08 -9.54
CA GLY A 44 6.36 8.14 -8.09
C GLY A 44 5.36 7.35 -7.25
N ARG A 45 4.47 6.58 -7.88
CA ARG A 45 3.59 5.60 -7.23
C ARG A 45 4.02 4.19 -7.53
N VAL A 46 3.79 3.29 -6.59
CA VAL A 46 3.91 1.85 -6.83
C VAL A 46 2.53 1.32 -7.16
N VAL A 47 2.40 0.57 -8.26
CA VAL A 47 1.17 -0.12 -8.62
C VAL A 47 1.40 -1.61 -8.47
N VAL A 48 0.61 -2.28 -7.63
CA VAL A 48 0.70 -3.71 -7.33
C VAL A 48 -0.54 -4.40 -7.90
N GLU A 49 -0.38 -5.31 -8.84
CA GLU A 49 -1.45 -6.19 -9.31
C GLU A 49 -1.42 -7.48 -8.50
N TRP A 50 -2.53 -7.82 -7.85
CA TRP A 50 -2.67 -8.98 -6.98
C TRP A 50 -2.95 -10.28 -7.73
N GLY A 51 -2.34 -11.36 -7.25
CA GLY A 51 -2.66 -12.73 -7.62
C GLY A 51 -3.92 -13.29 -6.94
N ARG A 52 -4.19 -14.59 -7.17
CA ARG A 52 -5.41 -15.28 -6.70
C ARG A 52 -5.58 -15.30 -5.18
N ALA A 53 -4.51 -15.14 -4.39
CA ALA A 53 -4.56 -15.13 -2.93
C ALA A 53 -5.46 -14.01 -2.36
N TRP A 54 -5.65 -12.93 -3.12
CA TRP A 54 -6.54 -11.83 -2.76
C TRP A 54 -8.02 -12.25 -2.62
N ASP A 55 -8.47 -13.13 -3.51
CA ASP A 55 -9.88 -13.45 -3.69
C ASP A 55 -10.44 -14.20 -2.47
N GLY A 56 -9.61 -15.02 -1.81
CA GLY A 56 -9.97 -15.78 -0.59
C GLY A 56 -9.78 -15.02 0.72
N ALA A 57 -9.18 -13.83 0.72
CA ALA A 57 -8.91 -13.07 1.93
C ALA A 57 -10.11 -12.24 2.39
N GLY A 58 -10.47 -12.33 3.67
CA GLY A 58 -11.47 -11.43 4.28
C GLY A 58 -10.97 -9.98 4.39
N PRO A 59 -11.84 -9.00 4.66
CA PRO A 59 -11.49 -7.58 4.70
C PRO A 59 -10.32 -7.23 5.63
N GLN A 60 -10.31 -7.78 6.86
CA GLN A 60 -9.21 -7.54 7.81
C GLN A 60 -7.87 -8.07 7.29
N ARG A 61 -7.88 -9.28 6.69
CA ARG A 61 -6.68 -9.88 6.11
C ARG A 61 -6.17 -9.09 4.92
N ARG A 62 -7.08 -8.61 4.06
CA ARG A 62 -6.75 -7.72 2.94
C ARG A 62 -6.08 -6.43 3.43
N ALA A 63 -6.65 -5.76 4.42
CA ALA A 63 -6.06 -4.55 5.00
C ALA A 63 -4.67 -4.83 5.61
N GLN A 64 -4.50 -5.96 6.29
CA GLN A 64 -3.21 -6.36 6.84
C GLN A 64 -2.17 -6.56 5.73
N LEU A 65 -2.52 -7.28 4.66
CA LEU A 65 -1.64 -7.50 3.52
C LEU A 65 -1.19 -6.18 2.87
N LEU A 66 -2.12 -5.26 2.61
CA LEU A 66 -1.81 -3.93 2.07
C LEU A 66 -0.84 -3.16 2.97
N ARG A 67 -1.08 -3.18 4.30
CA ARG A 67 -0.23 -2.52 5.28
C ARG A 67 1.19 -3.10 5.27
N THR A 68 1.29 -4.43 5.32
CA THR A 68 2.56 -5.14 5.38
C THR A 68 3.42 -4.86 4.15
N PHE A 69 2.82 -4.84 2.97
CA PHE A 69 3.54 -4.46 1.75
C PHE A 69 4.02 -3.01 1.79
N ALA A 70 3.15 -2.08 2.17
CA ALA A 70 3.52 -0.66 2.20
C ALA A 70 4.60 -0.32 3.25
N GLN A 71 4.63 -1.05 4.37
CA GLN A 71 5.71 -0.95 5.36
C GLN A 71 7.02 -1.51 4.81
N ALA A 72 6.99 -2.68 4.16
CA ALA A 72 8.17 -3.26 3.54
C ALA A 72 8.72 -2.38 2.40
N ASP A 73 7.83 -1.85 1.56
CA ASP A 73 8.19 -0.91 0.49
C ASP A 73 8.88 0.33 1.06
N ALA A 74 8.29 0.99 2.06
CA ALA A 74 8.89 2.17 2.67
C ALA A 74 10.23 1.87 3.34
N CYS A 75 10.38 0.67 3.93
CA CYS A 75 11.63 0.18 4.51
C CYS A 75 12.73 0.01 3.45
N LEU A 76 12.41 -0.56 2.29
CA LEU A 76 13.36 -0.77 1.20
C LEU A 76 13.67 0.53 0.45
N ALA A 77 12.65 1.33 0.14
CA ALA A 77 12.78 2.60 -0.57
C ALA A 77 13.41 3.71 0.29
N GLY A 78 13.35 3.58 1.62
CA GLY A 78 13.80 4.62 2.55
C GLY A 78 12.88 5.85 2.58
N ALA A 79 11.67 5.76 2.00
CA ALA A 79 10.70 6.84 1.92
C ALA A 79 9.28 6.29 1.93
N VAL A 80 8.33 7.05 2.52
CA VAL A 80 6.91 6.70 2.46
C VAL A 80 6.37 6.99 1.06
N ARG A 81 5.76 5.98 0.44
CA ARG A 81 5.14 6.09 -0.89
C ARG A 81 3.69 5.63 -0.84
N THR A 82 2.89 6.16 -1.76
CA THR A 82 1.54 5.67 -2.01
C THR A 82 1.60 4.48 -2.96
N ILE A 83 0.89 3.42 -2.60
CA ILE A 83 0.83 2.17 -3.34
C ILE A 83 -0.62 1.90 -3.71
N ASP A 84 -0.88 1.78 -5.00
CA ASP A 84 -2.19 1.44 -5.55
C ASP A 84 -2.24 -0.07 -5.81
N PHE A 85 -3.16 -0.75 -5.14
CA PHE A 85 -3.34 -2.20 -5.25
C PHE A 85 -4.49 -2.50 -6.19
N GLN A 86 -4.22 -3.31 -7.20
CA GLN A 86 -5.16 -3.67 -8.25
C GLN A 86 -5.42 -5.18 -8.27
N ARG A 87 -6.59 -5.57 -8.77
CA ARG A 87 -6.96 -6.94 -9.08
C ARG A 87 -7.84 -6.94 -10.33
N HIS A 88 -7.42 -7.66 -11.36
CA HIS A 88 -8.07 -7.64 -12.67
C HIS A 88 -8.24 -6.20 -13.20
N ALA A 89 -7.17 -5.39 -13.10
CA ALA A 89 -7.16 -3.98 -13.50
C ALA A 89 -8.19 -3.08 -12.76
N ARG A 90 -8.65 -3.50 -11.58
CA ARG A 90 -9.53 -2.69 -10.71
C ARG A 90 -8.82 -2.35 -9.42
N LEU A 91 -8.91 -1.09 -8.98
CA LEU A 91 -8.41 -0.68 -7.68
C LEU A 91 -9.16 -1.42 -6.57
N VAL A 92 -8.42 -2.13 -5.72
CA VAL A 92 -8.95 -2.86 -4.56
C VAL A 92 -8.51 -2.24 -3.23
N GLY A 93 -7.54 -1.33 -3.27
CA GLY A 93 -7.19 -0.48 -2.14
C GLY A 93 -5.94 0.34 -2.41
N THR A 94 -5.64 1.23 -1.48
CA THR A 94 -4.46 2.08 -1.50
C THR A 94 -3.80 2.00 -0.12
N ALA A 95 -2.47 1.97 -0.07
CA ALA A 95 -1.75 2.02 1.20
C ALA A 95 -0.49 2.86 1.14
N SER A 96 -0.05 3.26 2.32
CA SER A 96 1.28 3.80 2.60
C SER A 96 1.73 3.28 3.97
N ALA A 97 2.98 3.53 4.36
CA ALA A 97 3.43 3.22 5.72
C ALA A 97 2.60 3.94 6.81
N ALA A 98 1.87 5.00 6.46
CA ALA A 98 1.02 5.77 7.38
C ALA A 98 -0.42 5.24 7.49
N GLY A 99 -0.89 4.39 6.57
CA GLY A 99 -2.29 3.98 6.57
C GLY A 99 -2.71 3.09 5.41
N VAL A 100 -3.90 2.48 5.54
CA VAL A 100 -4.49 1.59 4.54
C VAL A 100 -5.95 1.95 4.34
N GLU A 101 -6.37 2.00 3.09
CA GLU A 101 -7.76 2.12 2.68
C GLU A 101 -8.10 0.99 1.70
N LEU A 102 -9.15 0.24 2.00
CA LEU A 102 -9.69 -0.74 1.06
C LEU A 102 -10.73 -0.06 0.18
N ALA A 103 -10.69 -0.31 -1.12
CA ALA A 103 -11.74 0.14 -2.00
C ALA A 103 -13.05 -0.54 -1.59
N PRO A 104 -14.20 0.16 -1.65
CA PRO A 104 -15.48 -0.48 -1.46
C PRO A 104 -15.58 -1.64 -2.45
N ALA A 105 -16.07 -2.79 -1.99
CA ALA A 105 -16.34 -3.91 -2.88
C ALA A 105 -17.32 -3.37 -3.95
N VAL A 106 -16.83 -3.18 -5.18
CA VAL A 106 -17.72 -2.88 -6.30
C VAL A 106 -18.50 -4.17 -6.53
N SER A 107 -19.61 -4.32 -5.81
CA SER A 107 -20.66 -5.28 -6.09
C SER A 107 -20.90 -5.21 -7.59
N ARG A 108 -20.63 -6.31 -8.30
CA ARG A 108 -21.02 -6.45 -9.69
C ARG A 108 -22.54 -6.43 -9.77
N VAL A 109 -23.13 -5.25 -9.84
CA VAL A 109 -24.50 -5.03 -10.29
C VAL A 109 -24.47 -3.79 -11.19
N GLY A 110 -24.57 -4.01 -12.51
CA GLY A 110 -24.57 -2.98 -13.57
C GLY A 110 -23.15 -2.63 -14.07
N ALA A 111 -22.82 -2.63 -15.36
CA ALA A 111 -23.62 -2.57 -16.56
C ALA A 111 -22.97 -3.45 -17.65
N ALA A 112 -23.70 -4.48 -18.10
CA ALA A 112 -23.57 -4.89 -19.49
C ALA A 112 -24.23 -3.76 -20.30
N ALA A 113 -23.44 -3.04 -21.08
CA ALA A 113 -23.99 -2.16 -22.11
C ALA A 113 -24.85 -3.02 -23.05
N PRO A 114 -26.08 -2.62 -23.40
CA PRO A 114 -26.78 -3.28 -24.49
C PRO A 114 -25.97 -3.10 -25.76
N ALA A 115 -25.67 -4.21 -26.44
CA ALA A 115 -25.10 -4.19 -27.77
C ALA A 115 -25.99 -3.31 -28.68
N PRO A 116 -25.42 -2.45 -29.54
CA PRO A 116 -26.22 -1.79 -30.55
C PRO A 116 -26.83 -2.86 -31.46
N ALA A 117 -28.16 -2.94 -31.49
CA ALA A 117 -28.87 -3.68 -32.50
C ALA A 117 -28.57 -3.03 -33.85
N CYS A 118 -27.84 -3.74 -34.72
CA CYS A 118 -27.83 -3.43 -36.14
C CYS A 118 -29.08 -4.06 -36.76
N GLN A 119 -30.01 -3.19 -37.15
CA GLN A 119 -31.09 -3.34 -38.16
C GLN A 119 -32.10 -4.48 -37.95
#